data_AF-A0A8J5NGN0-F1
#
_entry.id   AF-A0A8J5NGN0-F1
#
_cell.length_a   1.000
_cell.length_b   1.000
_cell.length_c   1.000
_cell.angle_alpha   90.00
_cell.angle_beta   90.00
_cell.angle_gamma   90.00
#
_symmetry.space_group_name_H-M   'P 1'
#
loop_
_entity.id
_entity.type
_entity.pdbx_description
1 polymer ?
#
loop_
_entity_poly.entity_id
_entity_poly.type
_entity_poly.pdbx_seq_one_letter_code
_entity_poly.pdbx_strand_id
1 'polypeptide(L)'
;MLSFFLYWSDDGQRVGWGQEAEVSMGQFWSLAAHLIREAYRLCKDLMFGLEPDIDLLKIKDNMTNRDKGYSLVTDPRKGLNWAYLDLFR
;
A
#
# COMPACT_ATOMS: atom_id res chain seq x y z
N MET A 1 -25.94 31.33 4.61
CA MET A 1 -25.71 29.87 4.45
C MET A 1 -24.45 29.74 3.60
N LEU A 2 -23.30 29.45 4.20
CA LEU A 2 -22.06 29.26 3.43
C LEU A 2 -22.17 27.89 2.74
N SER A 3 -22.56 27.90 1.47
CA SER A 3 -22.59 26.70 0.63
C SER A 3 -21.15 26.27 0.38
N PHE A 4 -20.73 25.19 1.02
CA PHE A 4 -19.46 24.51 0.74
C PHE A 4 -19.56 23.83 -0.63
N PHE A 5 -19.35 24.60 -1.70
CA PHE A 5 -19.46 24.09 -3.06
C PHE A 5 -18.08 23.57 -3.48
N LEU A 6 -17.96 22.25 -3.53
CA LEU A 6 -16.86 21.58 -4.22
C LEU A 6 -17.16 21.66 -5.72
N TYR A 7 -16.20 22.14 -6.51
CA TYR A 7 -16.33 22.18 -7.96
C TYR A 7 -15.06 21.69 -8.65
N TRP A 8 -15.23 21.26 -9.89
CA TRP A 8 -14.14 20.96 -10.81
C TRP A 8 -14.15 21.98 -11.94
N SER A 9 -12.97 22.34 -12.44
CA SER A 9 -12.85 23.08 -13.69
C SER A 9 -13.36 22.23 -14.86
N ASP A 10 -13.79 22.88 -15.95
CA ASP A 10 -14.35 22.19 -17.13
C ASP A 10 -13.34 21.23 -17.79
N ASP A 11 -12.04 21.52 -17.68
CA ASP A 11 -10.94 20.67 -18.16
C ASP A 11 -10.56 19.55 -17.17
N GLY A 12 -11.21 19.51 -16.01
CA GLY A 12 -10.95 18.57 -14.91
C GLY A 12 -9.57 18.71 -14.27
N GLN A 13 -8.81 19.76 -14.60
CA GLN A 13 -7.44 19.92 -14.10
C GLN A 13 -7.35 20.61 -12.75
N ARG A 14 -8.46 21.13 -12.22
CA ARG A 14 -8.49 21.88 -10.96
C ARG A 14 -9.72 21.48 -10.16
N VAL A 15 -9.55 21.39 -8.86
CA VAL A 15 -10.65 21.19 -7.90
C VAL A 15 -10.61 22.32 -6.89
N GLY A 16 -11.76 22.95 -6.67
CA GLY A 16 -11.90 24.09 -5.79
C GLY A 16 -12.95 23.86 -4.71
N TRP A 17 -12.77 24.56 -3.59
CA TRP A 17 -13.71 24.60 -2.48
C TRP A 17 -14.08 26.06 -2.22
N GLY A 18 -15.32 26.42 -2.53
CA GLY A 18 -15.80 27.80 -2.40
C GLY A 18 -14.95 28.79 -3.21
N GLN A 19 -14.67 29.97 -2.65
CA GLN A 19 -13.79 30.98 -3.27
C GLN A 19 -12.37 31.03 -2.66
N GLU A 20 -12.09 30.18 -1.67
CA GLU A 20 -10.92 30.33 -0.81
C GLU A 20 -9.75 29.43 -1.24
N ALA A 21 -10.05 28.26 -1.81
CA ALA A 21 -9.03 27.27 -2.12
C ALA A 21 -9.30 26.59 -3.46
N GLU A 22 -8.24 26.44 -4.24
CA GLU A 22 -8.22 25.70 -5.48
C GLU A 22 -6.87 24.99 -5.59
N VAL A 23 -6.88 23.73 -6.00
CA VAL A 23 -5.67 22.95 -6.25
C VAL A 23 -5.73 22.38 -7.65
N SER A 24 -4.58 22.34 -8.33
CA SER A 24 -4.51 21.59 -9.58
C SER A 24 -4.46 20.09 -9.29
N MET A 25 -4.99 19.27 -10.21
CA MET A 25 -4.86 17.82 -10.12
C MET A 25 -3.39 17.41 -10.05
N GLY A 26 -2.48 18.11 -10.75
CA GLY A 26 -1.04 17.88 -10.63
C GLY A 26 -0.51 18.09 -9.20
N GLN A 27 -0.97 19.13 -8.48
CA GLN A 27 -0.62 19.35 -7.08
C GLN A 27 -1.23 18.27 -6.17
N PHE A 28 -2.47 17.87 -6.44
CA PHE A 28 -3.13 16.78 -5.72
C PHE A 28 -2.37 15.45 -5.87
N TRP A 29 -1.98 15.10 -7.09
CA TRP A 29 -1.16 13.91 -7.37
C TRP A 29 0.22 14.00 -6.73
N SER A 30 0.84 15.19 -6.74
CA SER A 30 2.13 15.42 -6.10
C SER A 30 2.07 15.15 -4.60
N LEU A 31 0.99 15.58 -3.92
CA LEU A 31 0.78 15.28 -2.50
C LEU A 31 0.67 13.77 -2.25
N ALA A 32 -0.14 13.06 -3.05
CA ALA A 32 -0.26 11.61 -2.92
C ALA A 32 1.09 10.89 -3.17
N ALA A 33 1.82 11.29 -4.21
CA ALA A 33 3.15 10.76 -4.52
C ALA A 33 4.15 11.04 -3.40
N HIS A 34 4.11 12.24 -2.80
CA HIS A 34 4.93 12.58 -1.65
C HIS A 34 4.63 11.67 -0.46
N LEU A 35 3.36 11.51 -0.08
CA LEU A 35 2.96 10.64 1.03
C LEU A 35 3.40 9.18 0.83
N ILE A 36 3.27 8.64 -0.39
CA ILE A 36 3.74 7.29 -0.73
C ILE A 36 5.25 7.19 -0.53
N ARG A 37 6.02 8.18 -1.02
CA ARG A 37 7.47 8.20 -0.89
C ARG A 37 7.89 8.26 0.58
N GLU A 38 7.23 9.08 1.39
CA GLU A 38 7.52 9.20 2.81
C GLU A 38 7.16 7.92 3.58
N ALA A 39 6.03 7.28 3.26
CA ALA A 39 5.66 5.98 3.82
C ALA A 39 6.69 4.90 3.45
N TYR A 40 7.12 4.84 2.19
CA TYR A 40 8.16 3.90 1.75
C TYR A 40 9.48 4.14 2.48
N ARG A 41 9.90 5.41 2.63
CA ARG A 41 11.10 5.77 3.41
C ARG A 41 10.99 5.29 4.85
N LEU A 42 9.88 5.59 5.53
CA LEU A 42 9.64 5.16 6.92
C LEU A 42 9.65 3.63 7.04
N CYS A 43 9.02 2.91 6.11
CA CYS A 43 9.08 1.45 6.09
C CYS A 43 10.53 0.96 5.96
N LYS A 44 11.33 1.54 5.06
CA LYS A 44 12.74 1.19 4.89
C LYS A 44 13.56 1.44 6.16
N ASP A 45 13.33 2.58 6.81
CA ASP A 45 14.00 2.95 8.05
C ASP A 45 13.61 2.00 9.21
N LEU A 46 12.31 1.70 9.34
CA LEU A 46 11.78 0.76 10.34
C LEU A 46 12.26 -0.68 10.11
N MET A 47 12.47 -1.05 8.86
CA MET A 47 13.05 -2.33 8.48
C MET A 47 14.58 -2.33 8.61
N PHE A 48 15.21 -1.25 9.10
CA PHE A 48 16.67 -1.09 9.19
C PHE A 48 17.40 -1.39 7.86
N GLY A 49 16.79 -1.05 6.73
CA GLY A 49 17.33 -1.36 5.40
C GLY A 49 17.19 -2.83 4.98
N LEU A 50 16.46 -3.67 5.73
CA LEU A 50 16.08 -5.01 5.32
C LEU A 50 15.13 -4.92 4.11
N GLU A 51 15.66 -5.20 2.93
CA GLU A 51 14.88 -5.49 1.72
C GLU A 51 14.89 -7.01 1.53
N PRO A 52 13.91 -7.74 2.11
CA PRO A 52 13.87 -9.17 1.93
C PRO A 52 13.56 -9.47 0.46
N ASP A 53 14.46 -10.18 -0.22
CA ASP A 53 14.26 -10.71 -1.57
C ASP A 53 13.25 -11.87 -1.52
N ILE A 54 12.00 -11.51 -1.29
CA ILE A 54 10.89 -12.44 -1.15
C ILE A 54 9.91 -12.19 -2.27
N ASP A 55 9.80 -13.17 -3.14
CA ASP A 55 8.71 -13.25 -4.10
C ASP A 55 7.40 -13.59 -3.38
N LEU A 56 6.66 -12.54 -2.96
CA LEU A 56 5.39 -12.67 -2.26
C LEU A 56 4.33 -13.43 -3.07
N LEU A 57 4.45 -13.51 -4.40
CA LEU A 57 3.53 -14.29 -5.23
C LEU A 57 3.65 -15.79 -4.96
N LYS A 58 4.86 -16.27 -4.60
CA LYS A 58 5.08 -17.66 -4.18
C LYS A 58 4.46 -17.95 -2.81
N ILE A 59 4.32 -16.95 -1.96
CA ILE A 59 3.81 -17.07 -0.58
C ILE A 59 2.30 -16.86 -0.49
N LYS A 60 1.64 -16.35 -1.53
CA LYS A 60 0.18 -16.09 -1.56
C LYS A 60 -0.65 -17.29 -1.09
N ASP A 61 -1.59 -17.03 -0.18
CA ASP A 61 -2.53 -18.02 0.33
C ASP A 61 -3.60 -18.43 -0.70
N ASN A 62 -4.05 -19.68 -0.63
CA ASN A 62 -5.17 -20.16 -1.41
C ASN A 62 -6.49 -19.93 -0.65
N MET A 63 -6.97 -18.68 -0.69
CA MET A 63 -8.21 -18.27 0.01
C MET A 63 -9.48 -18.97 -0.50
N THR A 64 -9.43 -19.69 -1.62
CA THR A 64 -10.56 -20.49 -2.12
C THR A 64 -10.53 -21.93 -1.60
N ASN A 65 -9.43 -22.36 -0.95
CA ASN A 65 -9.33 -23.68 -0.35
C ASN A 65 -10.28 -23.79 0.86
N ARG A 66 -11.08 -24.85 0.90
CA ARG A 66 -12.00 -25.16 2.00
C ARG A 66 -11.70 -26.51 2.66
N ASP A 67 -10.57 -27.12 2.31
CA ASP A 67 -10.12 -28.38 2.90
C ASP A 67 -9.93 -28.21 4.41
N LYS A 68 -10.53 -29.11 5.17
CA LYS A 68 -10.45 -29.07 6.64
C LYS A 68 -9.01 -29.30 7.08
N GLY A 69 -8.43 -28.35 7.80
CA GLY A 69 -7.05 -28.41 8.29
C GLY A 69 -6.01 -27.79 7.34
N TYR A 70 -6.44 -27.17 6.24
CA TYR A 70 -5.54 -26.36 5.42
C TYR A 70 -5.01 -25.15 6.21
N SER A 71 -3.71 -24.89 6.07
CA SER A 71 -3.05 -23.68 6.56
C SER A 71 -1.93 -23.32 5.60
N LEU A 72 -1.82 -22.03 5.29
CA LEU A 72 -0.73 -21.47 4.48
C LEU A 72 0.65 -21.87 5.04
N VAL A 73 0.78 -21.86 6.37
CA VAL A 73 2.06 -22.11 7.06
C VAL A 73 2.47 -23.57 6.94
N THR A 74 1.49 -24.49 6.97
CA THR A 74 1.74 -25.93 6.91
C THR A 74 1.73 -26.50 5.49
N ASP A 75 1.35 -25.71 4.47
CA ASP A 75 1.44 -26.13 3.07
C ASP A 75 2.93 -26.37 2.68
N PRO A 76 3.32 -27.60 2.37
CA PRO A 76 4.72 -27.93 2.06
C PRO A 76 5.28 -27.13 0.89
N ARG A 77 4.42 -26.70 -0.05
CA ARG A 77 4.81 -25.92 -1.23
C ARG A 77 5.22 -24.49 -0.90
N LYS A 78 4.83 -23.99 0.28
CA LYS A 78 5.13 -22.63 0.73
C LYS A 78 6.43 -22.54 1.53
N GLY A 79 6.94 -23.68 2.03
CA GLY A 79 8.21 -23.74 2.76
C GLY A 79 8.22 -22.95 4.08
N LEU A 80 7.08 -22.45 4.55
CA LEU A 80 6.98 -21.53 5.68
C LEU A 80 7.12 -22.22 7.05
N ASN A 81 6.80 -23.51 7.13
CA ASN A 81 6.76 -24.26 8.40
C ASN A 81 8.08 -24.20 9.18
N TRP A 82 9.22 -24.12 8.47
CA TRP A 82 10.56 -24.09 9.06
C TRP A 82 11.34 -22.80 8.75
N ALA A 83 10.77 -21.88 7.98
CA ALA A 83 11.46 -20.68 7.52
C ALA A 83 11.93 -19.77 8.68
N TYR A 84 11.28 -19.84 9.84
CA TYR A 84 11.68 -19.07 11.02
C TYR A 84 13.05 -19.49 11.58
N LEU A 85 13.50 -20.73 11.32
CA LEU A 85 14.82 -21.21 11.75
C LEU A 85 15.96 -20.51 11.02
N ASP A 86 15.71 -20.01 9.81
CA ASP A 86 16.70 -19.28 9.02
C ASP A 86 16.75 -17.78 9.38
N LEU A 87 15.85 -17.27 10.22
CA LEU A 87 15.84 -15.86 10.66
C LEU A 87 16.95 -15.52 11.66
N PHE A 88 17.59 -16.53 12.27
CA PHE A 88 18.61 -16.38 13.31
C PHE A 88 20.02 -16.84 12.87
N ARG A 89 20.23 -17.03 11.57
CA ARG A 89 21.54 -17.31 10.97
C ARG A 89 22.19 -16.04 10.46
#